data_AF-A0A0F9G9G4-F1
#
_entry.id   AF-A0A0F9G9G4-F1
#
_cell.length_a   1.000
_cell.length_b   1.000
_cell.length_c   1.000
_cell.angle_alpha   90.00
_cell.angle_beta   90.00
_cell.angle_gamma   90.00
#
_symmetry.space_group_name_H-M   'P 1'
#
loop_
_entity.id
_entity.type
_entity.pdbx_description
1 polymer ?
#
loop_
_entity_poly.entity_id
_entity_poly.type
_entity_poly.pdbx_seq_one_letter_code
_entity_poly.pdbx_strand_id
1 'polypeptide(L)'
;MSSAKDSHPARVTGQRRSIWDLTPRELEVLHVLELDRRTIASRLGMSPGTLSQHINNIFDKLGIEDPGPGVNGAGRDRALQVAKERGLL
;
A
#
# COMPACT_ATOMS: atom_id res chain seq x y z
N MET A 1 25.84 9.41 6.18
CA MET A 1 25.42 8.01 6.01
C MET A 1 24.06 7.91 6.69
N SER A 2 22.90 7.93 6.02
CA SER A 2 22.53 7.32 4.76
C SER A 2 21.62 8.24 3.93
N SER A 3 21.97 8.39 2.65
CA SER A 3 21.07 8.68 1.52
C SER A 3 19.85 7.73 1.55
N ALA A 4 18.67 8.03 1.01
CA ALA A 4 18.28 8.99 0.01
C ALA A 4 16.82 9.43 0.27
N LYS A 5 16.54 10.72 0.07
CA LYS A 5 15.19 11.29 0.03
C LYS A 5 14.57 11.07 -1.36
N ASP A 6 14.34 9.82 -1.74
CA ASP A 6 13.53 9.48 -2.94
C ASP A 6 12.08 9.23 -2.54
N SER A 7 11.44 10.27 -1.99
CA SER A 7 10.01 10.23 -1.68
C SER A 7 9.36 11.48 -2.22
N HIS A 8 9.00 11.46 -3.51
CA HIS A 8 7.76 11.99 -4.13
C HIS A 8 7.92 12.04 -5.68
N PRO A 9 6.85 11.93 -6.50
CA PRO A 9 5.43 11.80 -6.15
C PRO A 9 4.71 10.66 -6.92
N ALA A 10 3.97 9.80 -6.20
CA ALA A 10 2.85 9.10 -6.83
C ALA A 10 1.64 10.05 -6.87
N ARG A 11 1.75 11.13 -7.65
CA ARG A 11 0.60 11.91 -8.11
C ARG A 11 0.74 12.11 -9.60
N VAL A 12 0.07 11.25 -10.36
CA VAL A 12 -0.29 11.54 -11.74
C VAL A 12 -1.80 11.74 -11.76
N THR A 13 -2.18 13.01 -11.89
CA THR A 13 -3.54 13.48 -12.11
C THR A 13 -4.09 12.94 -13.43
N GLY A 14 -5.36 12.52 -13.41
CA GLY A 14 -6.21 12.53 -14.60
C GLY A 14 -6.00 11.41 -15.61
N GLN A 15 -6.26 10.16 -15.21
CA GLN A 15 -6.75 9.14 -16.15
C GLN A 15 -7.49 8.09 -15.34
N ARG A 16 -8.70 7.71 -15.78
CA ARG A 16 -9.37 6.50 -15.29
C ARG A 16 -8.54 5.28 -15.72
N ARG A 17 -7.43 5.01 -15.03
CA ARG A 17 -6.60 3.82 -15.28
C ARG A 17 -7.34 2.64 -14.70
N SER A 18 -7.68 1.68 -15.54
CA SER A 18 -8.27 0.43 -15.08
C SER A 18 -7.16 -0.40 -14.39
N ILE A 19 -7.26 -0.52 -13.07
CA ILE A 19 -7.08 -1.76 -12.30
C ILE A 19 -5.82 -2.63 -12.59
N TRP A 20 -4.61 -2.48 -12.02
CA TRP A 20 -4.26 -2.06 -10.65
C TRP A 20 -2.77 -1.66 -10.47
N ASP A 21 -1.96 -1.56 -11.54
CA ASP A 21 -0.50 -1.27 -11.60
C ASP A 21 0.17 -0.97 -10.25
N LEU A 22 0.27 -2.01 -9.41
CA LEU A 22 0.98 -1.90 -8.15
C LEU A 22 2.46 -1.79 -8.50
N THR A 23 3.10 -0.76 -7.98
CA THR A 23 4.55 -0.63 -8.09
C THR A 23 5.22 -1.80 -7.36
N PRO A 24 6.47 -2.16 -7.69
CA PRO A 24 7.20 -3.21 -6.97
C PRO A 24 7.17 -2.99 -5.45
N ARG A 25 7.26 -1.73 -5.01
CA ARG A 25 7.23 -1.39 -3.58
C ARG A 25 5.86 -1.59 -2.93
N GLU A 26 4.78 -1.30 -3.66
CA GLU A 26 3.43 -1.56 -3.18
C GLU A 26 3.12 -3.07 -3.14
N LEU A 27 3.66 -3.84 -4.09
CA LEU A 27 3.60 -5.31 -4.04
C LEU A 27 4.34 -5.84 -2.82
N GLU A 28 5.56 -5.37 -2.53
CA GLU A 28 6.29 -5.76 -1.31
C GLU A 28 5.46 -5.48 -0.05
N VAL A 29 4.86 -4.29 0.06
CA VAL A 29 3.98 -3.93 1.17
C VAL A 29 2.76 -4.86 1.22
N LEU A 30 2.14 -5.16 0.07
CA LEU A 30 0.98 -6.05 -0.02
C LEU A 30 1.30 -7.48 0.48
N HIS A 31 2.47 -8.02 0.17
CA HIS A 31 2.91 -9.35 0.61
C HIS A 31 3.08 -9.47 2.12
N VAL A 32 3.46 -8.39 2.79
CA VAL A 32 3.61 -8.36 4.26
C VAL A 32 2.46 -7.63 4.93
N LEU A 33 1.40 -7.32 4.18
CA LEU A 33 0.27 -6.52 4.67
C LEU A 33 -0.49 -7.26 5.76
N GLU A 34 -0.24 -8.54 6.03
CA GLU A 34 -0.79 -9.29 7.17
C GLU A 34 -0.07 -9.06 8.52
N LEU A 35 1.03 -8.30 8.53
CA LEU A 35 1.75 -7.93 9.75
C LEU A 35 1.30 -6.58 10.31
N ASP A 36 1.70 -6.24 11.53
CA ASP A 36 1.44 -4.92 12.09
C ASP A 36 2.31 -3.84 11.41
N ARG A 37 1.83 -2.58 11.41
CA ARG A 37 2.49 -1.46 10.71
C ARG A 37 3.93 -1.24 11.17
N ARG A 38 4.24 -1.46 12.45
CA ARG A 38 5.60 -1.27 12.98
C ARG A 38 6.54 -2.34 12.44
N THR A 39 6.10 -3.60 12.42
CA THR A 39 6.85 -4.71 11.85
C THR A 39 7.08 -4.52 10.35
N ILE A 40 6.05 -4.10 9.60
CA ILE A 40 6.19 -3.83 8.16
C ILE A 40 7.21 -2.71 7.90
N ALA A 41 7.07 -1.58 8.59
CA ALA A 41 7.98 -0.44 8.46
C ALA A 41 9.43 -0.85 8.75
N SER A 42 9.65 -1.63 9.81
CA SER A 42 10.97 -2.15 10.16
C SER A 42 11.52 -3.12 9.12
N ARG A 43 10.71 -4.06 8.61
CA ARG A 43 11.13 -5.07 7.62
C ARG A 43 11.50 -4.44 6.28
N LEU A 44 10.75 -3.43 5.86
CA LEU A 44 10.97 -2.76 4.57
C LEU A 44 11.90 -1.56 4.67
N GLY A 45 12.38 -1.18 5.87
CA GLY A 45 13.23 -0.01 6.07
C GLY A 45 12.51 1.32 5.75
N MET A 46 11.20 1.40 6.01
CA MET A 46 10.38 2.57 5.73
C MET A 46 10.06 3.36 7.01
N SER A 47 9.81 4.66 6.85
CA SER A 47 9.15 5.43 7.91
C SER A 47 7.66 5.05 8.01
N PRO A 48 7.02 5.17 9.20
CA PRO A 48 5.59 4.91 9.36
C PRO A 48 4.69 5.77 8.45
N GLY A 49 5.09 7.02 8.18
CA GLY A 49 4.38 7.91 7.26
C GLY A 49 4.48 7.43 5.82
N THR A 50 5.67 7.03 5.38
CA THR A 50 5.89 6.46 4.03
C THR A 50 5.10 5.18 3.84
N LEU A 51 5.10 4.28 4.84
CA LEU A 51 4.31 3.06 4.80
C LEU A 51 2.81 3.36 4.67
N SER A 52 2.31 4.34 5.43
CA SER A 52 0.90 4.73 5.37
C SER A 52 0.53 5.25 3.99
N GLN A 53 1.40 6.02 3.34
CA GLN A 53 1.18 6.45 1.96
C GLN A 53 1.13 5.27 0.98
N HIS A 54 2.01 4.27 1.12
CA HIS A 54 1.96 3.08 0.27
C HIS A 54 0.66 2.28 0.47
N ILE A 55 0.18 2.13 1.71
CA ILE A 55 -1.09 1.44 2.00
C ILE A 55 -2.26 2.19 1.35
N ASN A 56 -2.31 3.52 1.48
CA ASN A 56 -3.37 4.32 0.85
C ASN A 56 -3.33 4.17 -0.68
N ASN A 57 -2.15 4.23 -1.28
CA ASN A 57 -2.02 4.01 -2.73
C ASN A 57 -2.44 2.60 -3.14
N ILE A 58 -2.16 1.57 -2.32
CA ILE A 58 -2.63 0.21 -2.58
C ILE A 58 -4.15 0.17 -2.55
N PHE A 59 -4.80 0.78 -1.56
CA PHE A 59 -6.27 0.81 -1.47
C PHE A 59 -6.90 1.59 -2.61
N ASP A 60 -6.39 2.79 -2.89
CA ASP A 60 -6.81 3.63 -4.01
C ASP A 60 -6.66 2.87 -5.32
N LYS A 61 -5.49 2.22 -5.49
CA LYS A 61 -5.25 1.38 -6.64
C LYS A 61 -6.29 0.31 -6.66
N LEU A 62 -6.39 -0.58 -5.64
CA LEU A 62 -7.32 -1.72 -5.45
C LEU A 62 -8.82 -1.37 -5.41
N GLY A 63 -9.19 -0.08 -5.51
CA GLY A 63 -10.57 0.38 -5.60
C GLY A 63 -11.33 0.14 -4.30
N ILE A 64 -10.60 0.15 -3.19
CA ILE A 64 -11.12 -0.05 -1.85
C ILE A 64 -11.34 1.33 -1.26
N GLU A 65 -12.60 1.66 -0.99
CA GLU A 65 -12.94 2.86 -0.23
C GLU A 65 -12.48 2.63 1.21
N ASP A 66 -11.36 3.26 1.59
CA ASP A 66 -10.85 3.23 2.96
C ASP A 66 -11.78 4.04 3.87
N PRO A 67 -12.39 3.46 4.92
CA PRO A 67 -13.25 4.22 5.81
C PRO A 67 -12.44 5.14 6.77
N GLY A 68 -11.11 5.22 6.61
CA GLY A 68 -10.26 6.23 7.19
C GLY A 68 -9.13 5.66 8.07
N PRO A 69 -8.19 6.50 8.53
CA PRO A 69 -6.94 6.07 9.19
C PRO A 69 -7.12 5.29 10.52
N GLY A 70 -8.35 5.20 11.05
CA GLY A 70 -8.69 4.52 12.30
C GLY A 70 -9.23 3.09 12.17
N VAL A 71 -9.71 2.67 11.00
CA VAL A 71 -10.39 1.37 10.80
C VAL A 71 -9.47 0.37 10.09
N ASN A 72 -8.36 0.05 10.75
CA ASN A 72 -7.23 -0.66 10.15
C ASN A 72 -7.48 -2.15 9.77
N GLY A 73 -8.67 -2.69 10.02
CA GLY A 73 -9.02 -4.09 9.72
C GLY A 73 -9.74 -4.26 8.38
N ALA A 74 -10.88 -3.58 8.19
CA ALA A 74 -11.79 -3.88 7.07
C ALA A 74 -11.16 -3.60 5.68
N GLY A 75 -10.50 -2.45 5.50
CA GLY A 75 -9.84 -2.12 4.22
C GLY A 75 -8.67 -3.06 3.92
N ARG A 76 -7.92 -3.44 4.96
CA ARG A 76 -6.81 -4.40 4.87
C ARG A 76 -7.29 -5.80 4.49
N ASP A 77 -8.30 -6.31 5.18
CA ASP A 77 -8.86 -7.64 4.91
C ASP A 77 -9.42 -7.70 3.49
N ARG A 78 -10.10 -6.63 3.06
CA ARG A 78 -10.57 -6.52 1.67
C ARG A 78 -9.41 -6.49 0.68
N ALA A 79 -8.33 -5.76 0.97
CA ALA A 79 -7.15 -5.71 0.10
C ALA A 79 -6.48 -7.08 -0.07
N LEU A 80 -6.31 -7.81 1.03
CA LEU A 80 -5.77 -9.18 1.01
C LEU A 80 -6.68 -10.13 0.24
N GLN A 81 -7.99 -10.06 0.45
CA GLN A 81 -8.95 -10.87 -0.28
C GLN A 81 -8.90 -10.59 -1.78
N VAL A 82 -8.96 -9.30 -2.14
CA VAL A 82 -8.93 -8.83 -3.51
C VAL A 82 -7.61 -9.23 -4.20
N ALA A 83 -6.49 -9.16 -3.50
CA ALA A 83 -5.20 -9.60 -4.01
C ALA A 83 -5.17 -11.11 -4.30
N LYS A 84 -5.72 -11.93 -3.40
CA LYS A 84 -5.84 -13.39 -3.58
C LYS A 84 -6.77 -13.75 -4.74
N GLU A 85 -7.94 -13.10 -4.84
CA GLU A 85 -8.89 -13.28 -5.95
C GLU A 85 -8.25 -13.00 -7.32
N ARG A 86 -7.16 -12.23 -7.34
CA ARG A 86 -6.44 -11.81 -8.54
C ARG A 86 -5.10 -12.53 -8.74
N GLY A 87 -4.72 -13.46 -7.86
CA GLY A 87 -3.44 -14.18 -7.93
C GLY A 87 -2.21 -13.28 -7.71
N LEU A 88 -2.34 -12.20 -6.93
CA LEU A 88 -1.22 -11.33 -6.54
C LEU A 88 -0.52 -11.79 -5.25
N LEU A 89 -1.13 -12.73 -4.52
CA LEU A 89 -0.69 -13.35 -3.26
C LEU A 89 -0.99 -14.84 -3.30
#